data_AF-A0A937Z008-F1
#
_entry.id   AF-A0A937Z008-F1
#
_cell.length_a   1.000
_cell.length_b   1.000
_cell.length_c   1.000
_cell.angle_alpha   90.00
_cell.angle_beta   90.00
_cell.angle_gamma   90.00
#
_symmetry.space_group_name_H-M   'P 1'
#
loop_
_entity.id
_entity.type
_entity.pdbx_description
1 polymer ?
#
loop_
_entity_poly.entity_id
_entity_poly.type
_entity_poly.pdbx_seq_one_letter_code
_entity_poly.pdbx_strand_id
1 'polypeptide(L)'
;MRATEAVRTALIAILLGGVFGCRPSTTQTPSSEAVAAQASAGAADTQPVASDKPIPVKAYINVSSGCQEPTVDLLKRMAGQNPRLQLDLIDFGQPEGSRRWRADGFSCMTILINGHNTVTYGPRGNRQIVSFQFPPGFQWALQDLEGALKGALDGTVYYGAEAGATRVESRMPTLRITSRESVINGKKVGEVVINGQVAIRLRTTFDGLPPLQRAEQAAARLKRAIAMPGFHPSGIRVGKVTDGVALIASDKVLAIADAPQATLLNTTPEKLAQGWASALRKALAAATASQ
;
A
#
# COMPACT_ATOMS: atom_id res chain seq x y z
N MET A 1 2.18 6.48 57.72
CA MET A 1 3.62 6.61 57.99
C MET A 1 4.36 6.11 56.75
N ARG A 2 4.61 7.00 55.78
CA ARG A 2 5.90 7.68 55.48
C ARG A 2 7.04 6.72 55.09
N ALA A 3 7.41 6.76 53.81
CA ALA A 3 8.81 6.76 53.35
C ALA A 3 8.86 7.24 51.87
N THR A 4 9.03 8.55 51.72
CA THR A 4 9.55 9.27 50.55
C THR A 4 11.08 9.07 50.45
N GLU A 5 11.62 9.23 49.23
CA GLU A 5 13.03 9.55 48.83
C GLU A 5 13.55 8.62 47.72
N ALA A 6 14.31 9.02 46.70
CA ALA A 6 14.89 10.31 46.34
C ALA A 6 15.13 10.35 44.81
N VAL A 7 14.89 11.53 44.23
CA VAL A 7 15.32 11.92 42.88
C VAL A 7 16.77 12.36 42.97
N ARG A 8 17.68 11.78 42.16
CA ARG A 8 19.03 12.31 41.97
C ARG A 8 19.24 12.74 40.52
N THR A 9 19.21 14.06 40.39
CA THR A 9 19.72 14.89 39.30
C THR A 9 21.20 14.59 39.04
N ALA A 10 21.57 14.39 37.78
CA ALA A 10 22.96 14.48 37.32
C ALA A 10 23.04 15.53 36.20
N LEU A 11 23.51 16.72 36.57
CA LEU A 11 24.03 17.72 35.64
C LEU A 11 25.41 17.25 35.18
N ILE A 12 25.62 17.09 33.87
CA ILE A 12 26.95 17.06 33.27
C ILE A 12 27.08 18.32 32.43
N ALA A 13 27.98 19.19 32.88
CA ALA A 13 28.46 20.35 32.15
C ALA A 13 29.45 19.90 31.06
N ILE A 14 29.22 20.31 29.82
CA ILE A 14 30.22 20.22 28.75
C ILE A 14 30.58 21.64 28.32
N LEU A 15 31.84 21.98 28.55
CA LEU A 15 32.51 23.22 28.18
C LEU A 15 32.86 23.24 26.68
N LEU A 16 32.53 24.37 26.05
CA LEU A 16 33.33 25.20 25.14
C LEU A 16 34.41 24.53 24.26
N GLY A 17 34.26 24.71 22.94
CA GLY A 17 35.40 24.77 22.02
C GLY A 17 35.04 24.59 20.55
N GLY A 18 35.17 25.66 19.75
CA GLY A 18 35.24 25.55 18.28
C GLY A 18 34.36 26.52 17.50
N VAL A 19 34.79 27.78 17.39
CA VAL A 19 34.29 28.71 16.39
C VAL A 19 34.97 28.36 15.05
N PHE A 20 34.26 27.65 14.17
CA PHE A 20 34.58 27.59 12.74
C PHE A 20 33.48 28.31 11.98
N GLY A 21 33.85 29.44 11.36
CA GLY A 21 32.98 30.23 10.52
C GLY A 21 32.63 29.49 9.22
N CYS A 22 31.38 29.07 9.09
CA CYS A 22 30.78 28.79 7.78
C CYS A 22 30.25 30.10 7.20
N ARG A 23 30.88 30.56 6.11
CA ARG A 23 30.29 31.55 5.20
C ARG A 23 28.96 30.97 4.65
N PRO A 24 27.84 31.70 4.68
CA PRO A 24 26.68 31.32 3.91
C PRO A 24 27.01 31.54 2.43
N SER A 25 27.16 30.45 1.68
CA SER A 25 26.99 30.51 0.23
C SER A 25 25.53 30.85 -0.03
N THR A 26 25.28 32.05 -0.52
CA THR A 26 23.98 32.45 -1.07
C THR A 26 23.69 31.57 -2.28
N THR A 27 23.09 30.40 -2.05
CA THR A 27 22.50 29.60 -3.11
C THR A 27 21.24 30.33 -3.56
N GLN A 28 21.42 31.12 -4.62
CA GLN A 28 20.36 31.72 -5.39
C GLN A 28 19.41 30.59 -5.83
N THR A 29 18.27 30.49 -5.16
CA THR A 29 17.18 29.60 -5.58
C THR A 29 16.62 30.20 -6.86
N PRO A 30 16.76 29.57 -8.04
CA PRO A 30 16.06 30.06 -9.21
C PRO A 30 14.57 29.98 -8.92
N SER A 31 13.89 31.13 -9.04
CA SER A 31 12.44 31.22 -8.94
C SER A 31 11.78 30.13 -9.76
N SER A 32 10.95 29.30 -9.11
CA SER A 32 10.23 28.17 -9.71
C SER A 32 9.13 28.58 -10.71
N GLU A 33 9.02 29.86 -11.05
CA GLU A 33 8.01 30.39 -11.99
C GLU A 33 8.49 30.41 -13.46
N ALA A 34 9.78 30.22 -13.74
CA ALA A 34 10.32 30.33 -15.10
C ALA A 34 10.59 29.00 -15.83
N VAL A 35 10.36 27.84 -15.21
CA VAL A 35 10.59 26.50 -15.85
C VAL A 35 9.28 25.83 -16.28
N ALA A 36 8.12 26.45 -16.05
CA ALA A 36 6.81 25.85 -16.33
C ALA A 36 6.25 26.17 -17.73
N ALA A 37 6.95 26.91 -18.60
CA ALA A 37 6.35 27.47 -19.82
C ALA A 37 7.00 27.08 -21.16
N GLN A 38 7.94 26.14 -21.22
CA GLN A 38 8.63 25.77 -22.48
C GLN A 38 8.73 24.25 -22.74
N ALA A 39 7.67 23.51 -22.49
CA ALA A 39 7.56 22.10 -22.91
C ALA A 39 6.15 21.76 -23.41
N SER A 40 5.65 22.51 -24.40
CA SER A 40 4.39 22.18 -25.09
C SER A 40 4.42 22.67 -26.54
N ALA A 41 5.49 22.36 -27.27
CA ALA A 41 5.54 22.53 -28.71
C ALA A 41 5.60 21.15 -29.39
N GLY A 42 4.43 20.68 -29.83
CA GLY A 42 4.28 19.81 -30.99
C GLY A 42 5.06 18.49 -31.01
N ALA A 43 4.83 17.60 -30.05
CA ALA A 43 5.03 16.17 -30.34
C ALA A 43 3.92 15.76 -31.31
N ALA A 44 4.19 15.86 -32.61
CA ALA A 44 3.31 15.36 -33.65
C ALA A 44 2.92 13.91 -33.32
N ASP A 45 1.62 13.63 -33.30
CA ASP A 45 1.03 12.30 -33.16
C ASP A 45 1.54 11.37 -34.25
N THR A 46 2.73 10.84 -34.06
CA THR A 46 3.19 9.71 -34.84
C THR A 46 2.45 8.53 -34.23
N GLN A 47 1.36 8.12 -34.89
CA GLN A 47 0.68 6.88 -34.53
C GLN A 47 1.74 5.77 -34.48
N PRO A 48 1.85 5.03 -33.37
CA PRO A 48 2.89 4.02 -33.30
C PRO A 48 2.49 2.90 -34.27
N VAL A 49 3.38 2.60 -35.19
CA VAL A 49 3.19 1.49 -36.14
C VAL A 49 3.48 0.20 -35.36
N ALA A 50 2.57 -0.76 -35.42
CA ALA A 50 2.77 -2.08 -34.84
C ALA A 50 4.12 -2.64 -35.34
N SER A 51 5.03 -2.92 -34.39
CA SER A 51 6.39 -3.36 -34.70
C SER A 51 6.54 -4.85 -34.42
N ASP A 52 7.06 -5.63 -35.37
CA ASP A 52 7.35 -7.06 -35.18
C ASP A 52 8.44 -7.34 -34.11
N LYS A 53 8.99 -6.29 -33.51
CA LYS A 53 9.98 -6.40 -32.45
C LYS A 53 9.41 -7.14 -31.22
N PRO A 54 10.24 -7.94 -30.53
CA PRO A 54 9.89 -8.48 -29.24
C PRO A 54 9.62 -7.38 -28.21
N ILE A 55 8.70 -7.67 -27.30
CA ILE A 55 8.27 -6.83 -26.18
C ILE A 55 8.69 -7.54 -24.89
N PRO A 56 9.86 -7.21 -24.31
CA PRO A 56 10.25 -7.72 -23.00
C PRO A 56 9.26 -7.31 -21.92
N VAL A 57 8.75 -8.31 -21.20
CA VAL A 57 7.92 -8.16 -20.01
C VAL A 57 8.66 -8.77 -18.83
N LYS A 58 9.07 -7.95 -17.87
CA LYS A 58 9.76 -8.43 -16.67
C LYS A 58 8.88 -8.25 -15.45
N ALA A 59 8.59 -9.32 -14.72
CA ALA A 59 7.67 -9.30 -13.60
C ALA A 59 8.35 -9.80 -12.30
N TYR A 60 8.52 -8.91 -11.34
CA TYR A 60 8.98 -9.25 -9.99
C TYR A 60 7.76 -9.49 -9.10
N ILE A 61 7.43 -10.75 -8.85
CA ILE A 61 6.23 -11.17 -8.11
C ILE A 61 6.64 -12.18 -7.04
N ASN A 62 6.03 -12.15 -5.84
CA ASN A 62 6.23 -13.22 -4.85
C ASN A 62 5.36 -14.42 -5.23
N VAL A 63 5.83 -15.22 -6.18
CA VAL A 63 5.08 -16.35 -6.73
C VAL A 63 4.90 -17.43 -5.66
N SER A 64 5.94 -17.70 -4.87
CA SER A 64 5.89 -18.70 -3.79
C SER A 64 4.86 -18.40 -2.69
N SER A 65 4.38 -17.16 -2.57
CA SER A 65 3.28 -16.83 -1.66
C SER A 65 1.90 -17.32 -2.10
N GLY A 66 1.70 -17.63 -3.39
CA GLY A 66 0.40 -17.95 -3.99
C GLY A 66 -0.59 -16.77 -4.08
N CYS A 67 -0.37 -15.68 -3.34
CA CYS A 67 -1.28 -14.53 -3.29
C CYS A 67 -1.46 -13.79 -4.62
N GLN A 68 -0.60 -14.03 -5.60
CA GLN A 68 -0.54 -13.32 -6.88
C GLN A 68 -0.77 -14.24 -8.08
N GLU A 69 -1.32 -15.43 -7.85
CA GLU A 69 -1.61 -16.42 -8.89
C GLU A 69 -2.42 -15.84 -10.08
N PRO A 70 -3.50 -15.05 -9.88
CA PRO A 70 -4.22 -14.44 -11.00
C PRO A 70 -3.36 -13.55 -11.91
N THR A 71 -2.41 -12.81 -11.34
CA THR A 71 -1.48 -11.96 -12.09
C THR A 71 -0.50 -12.81 -12.89
N VAL A 72 0.04 -13.87 -12.28
CA VAL A 72 0.98 -14.80 -12.92
C VAL A 72 0.31 -15.54 -14.08
N ASP A 73 -0.93 -15.99 -13.89
CA ASP A 73 -1.71 -16.69 -14.91
C ASP A 73 -2.04 -15.81 -16.10
N LEU A 74 -2.42 -14.55 -15.85
CA LEU A 74 -2.63 -13.56 -16.92
C LEU A 74 -1.35 -13.37 -17.75
N LEU A 75 -0.19 -13.16 -17.09
CA LEU A 75 1.09 -12.96 -17.77
C LEU A 75 1.48 -14.18 -18.62
N LYS A 76 1.40 -15.39 -18.05
CA LYS A 76 1.72 -16.64 -18.76
C LYS A 76 0.78 -16.88 -19.94
N ARG A 77 -0.52 -16.68 -19.74
CA ARG A 77 -1.53 -16.82 -20.81
C ARG A 77 -1.25 -15.86 -21.97
N MET A 78 -1.02 -14.58 -21.67
CA MET A 78 -0.74 -13.56 -22.68
C MET A 78 0.54 -13.87 -23.46
N ALA A 79 1.62 -14.27 -22.77
CA ALA A 79 2.88 -14.64 -23.41
C ALA A 79 2.77 -15.92 -24.27
N GLY A 80 2.04 -16.93 -23.80
CA GLY A 80 1.79 -18.16 -24.56
C GLY A 80 0.96 -17.94 -25.82
N GLN A 81 0.07 -16.94 -25.82
CA GLN A 81 -0.75 -16.57 -26.97
C GLN A 81 -0.04 -15.63 -27.96
N ASN A 82 1.02 -14.93 -27.52
CA ASN A 82 1.66 -13.88 -28.30
C ASN A 82 3.19 -14.01 -28.24
N PRO A 83 3.86 -14.59 -29.26
CA PRO A 83 5.31 -14.83 -29.24
C PRO A 83 6.15 -13.55 -29.17
N ARG A 84 5.55 -12.39 -29.47
CA ARG A 84 6.19 -11.08 -29.28
C ARG A 84 6.37 -10.72 -27.80
N LEU A 85 5.53 -11.22 -26.88
CA LEU A 85 5.68 -10.97 -25.45
C LEU A 85 6.73 -11.92 -24.85
N GLN A 86 7.91 -11.39 -24.51
CA GLN A 86 8.98 -12.16 -23.89
C GLN A 86 8.92 -12.00 -22.37
N LEU A 87 8.30 -12.97 -21.69
CA LEU A 87 8.09 -12.94 -20.24
C LEU A 87 9.32 -13.46 -19.47
N ASP A 88 9.88 -12.61 -18.60
CA ASP A 88 10.86 -12.94 -17.55
C ASP A 88 10.17 -12.79 -16.19
N LEU A 89 9.82 -13.91 -15.56
CA LEU A 89 9.12 -13.94 -14.26
C LEU A 89 10.14 -14.23 -13.14
N ILE A 90 10.32 -13.27 -12.24
CA ILE A 90 11.25 -13.34 -11.11
C ILE A 90 10.46 -13.53 -9.81
N ASP A 91 10.60 -14.71 -9.19
CA ASP A 91 10.03 -14.97 -7.86
C ASP A 91 10.88 -14.33 -6.76
N PHE A 92 10.49 -13.14 -6.29
CA PHE A 92 11.22 -12.48 -5.20
C PHE A 92 10.97 -13.09 -3.82
N GLY A 93 10.08 -14.07 -3.70
CA GLY A 93 9.94 -14.91 -2.50
C GLY A 93 11.08 -15.90 -2.33
N GLN A 94 11.83 -16.20 -3.40
CA GLN A 94 13.02 -17.05 -3.36
C GLN A 94 14.30 -16.23 -3.13
N PRO A 95 15.37 -16.82 -2.54
CA PRO A 95 16.61 -16.09 -2.26
C PRO A 95 17.24 -15.43 -3.50
N GLU A 96 17.25 -16.12 -4.64
CA GLU A 96 17.83 -15.59 -5.88
C GLU A 96 17.01 -14.44 -6.47
N GLY A 97 15.70 -14.62 -6.62
CA GLY A 97 14.82 -13.56 -7.12
C GLY A 97 14.78 -12.35 -6.19
N SER A 98 14.85 -12.55 -4.86
CA SER A 98 14.97 -11.47 -3.88
C SER A 98 16.24 -10.65 -4.07
N ARG A 99 17.38 -11.29 -4.36
CA ARG A 99 18.64 -10.59 -4.66
C ARG A 99 18.52 -9.77 -5.93
N ARG A 100 18.00 -10.35 -7.02
CA ARG A 100 17.82 -9.66 -8.31
C ARG A 100 16.88 -8.47 -8.19
N TRP A 101 15.72 -8.67 -7.57
CA TRP A 101 14.73 -7.63 -7.28
C TRP A 101 15.32 -6.42 -6.54
N ARG A 102 16.14 -6.66 -5.51
CA ARG A 102 16.85 -5.60 -4.76
C ARG A 102 17.96 -4.95 -5.59
N ALA A 103 18.73 -5.73 -6.35
CA ALA A 103 19.79 -5.21 -7.21
C ALA A 103 19.24 -4.28 -8.30
N ASP A 104 18.03 -4.54 -8.77
CA ASP A 104 17.32 -3.71 -9.73
C ASP A 104 16.60 -2.50 -9.08
N GLY A 105 16.79 -2.27 -7.77
CA GLY A 105 16.33 -1.07 -7.06
C GLY A 105 14.87 -1.10 -6.61
N PHE A 106 14.21 -2.27 -6.64
CA PHE A 106 12.81 -2.40 -6.26
C PHE A 106 12.62 -2.80 -4.79
N SER A 107 11.57 -2.25 -4.17
CA SER A 107 11.16 -2.53 -2.79
C SER A 107 9.73 -3.05 -2.68
N CYS A 108 9.01 -3.14 -3.80
CA CYS A 108 7.65 -3.68 -3.90
C CYS A 108 7.54 -4.57 -5.16
N MET A 109 6.42 -5.26 -5.31
CA MET A 109 6.07 -5.94 -6.57
C MET A 109 6.13 -4.94 -7.73
N THR A 110 6.74 -5.32 -8.84
CA THR A 110 6.90 -4.46 -10.02
C THR A 110 6.77 -5.27 -11.30
N ILE A 111 6.03 -4.77 -12.29
CA ILE A 111 6.01 -5.30 -13.65
C ILE A 111 6.52 -4.22 -14.59
N LEU A 112 7.44 -4.60 -15.47
CA LEU A 112 8.03 -3.74 -16.50
C LEU A 112 7.55 -4.21 -17.87
N ILE A 113 7.04 -3.29 -18.68
CA ILE A 113 6.74 -3.49 -20.10
C ILE A 113 7.73 -2.64 -20.88
N ASN A 114 8.58 -3.26 -21.70
CA ASN A 114 9.70 -2.59 -22.37
C ASN A 114 10.61 -1.79 -21.42
N GLY A 115 10.81 -2.29 -20.19
CA GLY A 115 11.65 -1.65 -19.18
C GLY A 115 10.97 -0.56 -18.36
N HIS A 116 9.70 -0.24 -18.63
CA HIS A 116 8.95 0.79 -17.91
C HIS A 116 7.88 0.17 -17.02
N ASN A 117 7.77 0.64 -15.76
CA ASN A 117 6.68 0.26 -14.86
C ASN A 117 5.46 1.17 -14.97
N THR A 118 5.59 2.35 -15.59
CA THR A 118 4.49 3.29 -15.82
C THR A 118 4.24 3.37 -17.32
N VAL A 119 3.00 3.10 -17.71
CA VAL A 119 2.58 3.15 -19.11
C VAL A 119 1.29 3.94 -19.25
N THR A 120 1.10 4.51 -20.42
CA THR A 120 -0.16 5.10 -20.85
C THR A 120 -0.75 4.23 -21.96
N TYR A 121 -2.00 3.79 -21.83
CA TYR A 121 -2.64 2.91 -22.82
C TYR A 121 -4.11 3.30 -23.05
N GLY A 122 -4.70 2.81 -24.15
CA GLY A 122 -6.10 3.07 -24.52
C GLY A 122 -6.27 4.09 -25.66
N PRO A 123 -7.51 4.30 -26.14
CA PRO A 123 -7.79 5.17 -27.28
C PRO A 123 -7.50 6.63 -26.96
N ARG A 124 -7.19 7.40 -28.00
CA ARG A 124 -6.95 8.85 -27.90
C ARG A 124 -8.17 9.54 -27.27
N GLY A 125 -7.95 10.36 -26.23
CA GLY A 125 -9.00 11.03 -25.46
C GLY A 125 -9.55 10.24 -24.27
N ASN A 126 -9.23 8.95 -24.15
CA ASN A 126 -9.54 8.13 -22.97
C ASN A 126 -8.34 7.27 -22.56
N ARG A 127 -7.15 7.89 -22.61
CA ARG A 127 -5.89 7.26 -22.23
C ARG A 127 -5.79 7.14 -20.72
N GLN A 128 -5.18 6.05 -20.29
CA GLN A 128 -5.03 5.67 -18.89
C GLN A 128 -3.56 5.55 -18.55
N ILE A 129 -3.08 6.35 -17.59
CA ILE A 129 -1.74 6.18 -17.03
C ILE A 129 -1.80 5.21 -15.85
N VAL A 130 -1.06 4.10 -15.95
CA VAL A 130 -1.00 3.07 -14.92
C VAL A 130 0.44 2.79 -14.54
N SER A 131 0.70 2.69 -13.23
CA SER A 131 1.97 2.21 -12.68
C SER A 131 1.78 0.79 -12.15
N PHE A 132 2.47 -0.18 -12.74
CA PHE A 132 2.49 -1.57 -12.30
C PHE A 132 3.48 -1.79 -11.16
N GLN A 133 3.40 -0.91 -10.17
CA GLN A 133 4.03 -1.07 -8.87
C GLN A 133 2.93 -1.48 -7.88
N PHE A 134 3.27 -2.32 -6.91
CA PHE A 134 2.34 -2.98 -5.99
C PHE A 134 1.45 -4.05 -6.63
N PRO A 135 0.89 -4.98 -5.83
CA PRO A 135 -0.13 -5.91 -6.30
C PRO A 135 -1.34 -5.24 -6.96
N PRO A 136 -2.03 -5.93 -7.89
CA PRO A 136 -3.31 -5.45 -8.39
C PRO A 136 -4.31 -5.27 -7.24
N GLY A 137 -5.25 -4.35 -7.44
CA GLY A 137 -6.20 -3.91 -6.44
C GLY A 137 -5.78 -2.66 -5.66
N PHE A 138 -4.53 -2.22 -5.79
CA PHE A 138 -4.03 -1.04 -5.08
C PHE A 138 -4.06 0.23 -5.96
N GLN A 139 -3.23 0.25 -7.00
CA GLN A 139 -3.14 1.38 -7.94
C GLN A 139 -3.62 1.01 -9.35
N TRP A 140 -3.90 -0.27 -9.59
CA TRP A 140 -4.25 -0.83 -10.89
C TRP A 140 -4.98 -2.16 -10.69
N ALA A 141 -5.77 -2.60 -11.67
CA ALA A 141 -6.51 -3.85 -11.69
C ALA A 141 -5.94 -4.80 -12.76
N LEU A 142 -6.27 -6.09 -12.72
CA LEU A 142 -5.76 -7.05 -13.72
C LEU A 142 -6.09 -6.66 -15.17
N GLN A 143 -7.25 -6.04 -15.37
CA GLN A 143 -7.71 -5.51 -16.66
C GLN A 143 -6.79 -4.37 -17.16
N ASP A 144 -6.15 -3.61 -16.26
CA ASP A 144 -5.19 -2.59 -16.64
C ASP A 144 -3.90 -3.20 -17.21
N LEU A 145 -3.42 -4.28 -16.59
CA LEU A 145 -2.26 -5.02 -17.09
C LEU A 145 -2.58 -5.68 -18.44
N GLU A 146 -3.74 -6.30 -18.56
CA GLU A 146 -4.18 -6.88 -19.83
C GLU A 146 -4.29 -5.81 -20.93
N GLY A 147 -4.92 -4.67 -20.63
CA GLY A 147 -5.06 -3.55 -21.55
C GLY A 147 -3.72 -2.95 -21.98
N ALA A 148 -2.78 -2.79 -21.04
CA ALA A 148 -1.43 -2.36 -21.36
C ALA A 148 -0.66 -3.38 -22.22
N LEU A 149 -0.75 -4.68 -21.94
CA LEU A 149 -0.08 -5.69 -22.76
C LEU A 149 -0.65 -5.76 -24.18
N LYS A 150 -1.98 -5.68 -24.33
CA LYS A 150 -2.63 -5.56 -25.64
C LYS A 150 -2.19 -4.29 -26.37
N GLY A 151 -2.20 -3.16 -25.67
CA GLY A 151 -1.74 -1.92 -26.26
C GLY A 151 -0.26 -1.96 -26.66
N ALA A 152 0.60 -2.67 -25.92
CA ALA A 152 2.00 -2.85 -26.32
C ALA A 152 2.12 -3.70 -27.59
N LEU A 153 1.31 -4.75 -27.73
CA LEU A 153 1.24 -5.58 -28.94
C LEU A 153 0.75 -4.76 -30.14
N ASP A 154 -0.27 -3.94 -29.95
CA ASP A 154 -0.91 -3.15 -31.01
C ASP A 154 -0.14 -1.87 -31.36
N GLY A 155 0.92 -1.53 -30.60
CA GLY A 155 1.60 -0.25 -30.76
C GLY A 155 0.73 0.93 -30.34
N THR A 156 -0.02 0.81 -29.26
CA THR A 156 -0.86 1.89 -28.69
C THR A 156 -0.52 2.20 -27.22
N VAL A 157 0.57 1.62 -26.71
CA VAL A 157 1.17 1.97 -25.42
C VAL A 157 2.24 3.04 -25.58
N TYR A 158 2.20 4.00 -24.67
CA TYR A 158 3.25 4.99 -24.47
C TYR A 158 3.95 4.72 -23.14
N TYR A 159 5.27 4.84 -23.14
CA TYR A 159 6.08 4.55 -21.98
C TYR A 159 6.35 5.82 -21.18
N GLY A 160 5.88 5.84 -19.93
CA GLY A 160 5.89 7.04 -19.08
C GLY A 160 4.53 7.76 -18.99
N ALA A 161 4.54 8.89 -18.30
CA ALA A 161 3.37 9.76 -18.16
C ALA A 161 3.32 10.75 -19.34
N GLU A 162 2.29 10.67 -20.17
CA GLU A 162 2.05 11.67 -21.21
C GLU A 162 1.31 12.89 -20.66
N ALA A 163 1.66 14.08 -21.16
CA ALA A 163 0.90 15.29 -20.89
C ALA A 163 -0.54 15.16 -21.43
N GLY A 164 -1.53 15.36 -20.57
CA GLY A 164 -2.96 15.28 -20.93
C GLY A 164 -3.59 13.88 -20.84
N ALA A 165 -2.82 12.83 -20.54
CA ALA A 165 -3.40 11.55 -20.19
C ALA A 165 -4.00 11.61 -18.78
N THR A 166 -5.20 11.06 -18.62
CA THR A 166 -5.81 10.93 -17.30
C THR A 166 -5.05 9.83 -16.57
N ARG A 167 -4.36 10.20 -15.48
CA ARG A 167 -3.88 9.19 -14.54
C ARG A 167 -5.09 8.35 -14.18
N VAL A 168 -4.96 7.02 -14.21
CA VAL A 168 -5.97 6.18 -13.59
C VAL A 168 -5.95 6.57 -12.12
N GLU A 169 -6.77 7.55 -11.75
CA GLU A 169 -7.13 7.81 -10.37
C GLU A 169 -7.57 6.45 -9.89
N SER A 170 -6.84 5.94 -8.91
CA SER A 170 -6.95 4.57 -8.49
C SER A 170 -8.42 4.22 -8.47
N ARG A 171 -8.84 3.29 -9.33
CA ARG A 171 -10.21 2.73 -9.31
C ARG A 171 -10.42 1.93 -8.02
N MET A 172 -9.67 2.24 -6.97
CA MET A 172 -9.85 1.70 -5.64
C MET A 172 -11.35 1.81 -5.37
N PRO A 173 -12.03 0.66 -5.23
CA PRO A 173 -13.42 0.67 -4.85
C PRO A 173 -13.53 1.59 -3.65
N THR A 174 -14.58 2.41 -3.61
CA THR A 174 -14.81 3.27 -2.47
C THR A 174 -14.91 2.38 -1.24
N LEU A 175 -13.80 2.25 -0.51
CA LEU A 175 -13.66 1.28 0.55
C LEU A 175 -14.58 1.74 1.67
N ARG A 176 -15.69 1.03 1.87
CA ARG A 176 -16.68 1.41 2.87
C ARG A 176 -16.25 0.89 4.23
N ILE A 177 -15.45 1.71 4.91
CA ILE A 177 -15.11 1.49 6.32
C ILE A 177 -16.15 2.20 7.18
N THR A 178 -16.86 1.42 8.00
CA THR A 178 -17.85 1.93 8.94
C THR A 178 -17.62 1.34 10.32
N SER A 179 -18.27 1.94 11.31
CA SER A 179 -18.42 1.38 12.65
C SER A 179 -19.90 1.27 12.96
N ARG A 180 -20.29 0.29 13.77
CA ARG A 180 -21.67 0.14 14.24
C ARG A 180 -21.72 -0.50 15.62
N GLU A 181 -22.84 -0.28 16.30
CA GLU A 181 -23.20 -1.04 17.49
C GLU A 181 -23.90 -2.34 17.07
N SER A 182 -23.68 -3.41 17.83
CA SER A 182 -24.41 -4.67 17.69
C SER A 182 -24.69 -5.23 19.09
N VAL A 183 -25.59 -6.22 19.18
CA VAL A 183 -25.93 -6.90 20.43
C VAL A 183 -25.62 -8.38 20.28
N ILE A 184 -24.79 -8.91 21.19
CA ILE A 184 -24.43 -10.34 21.23
C ILE A 184 -24.66 -10.84 22.65
N ASN A 185 -25.53 -11.83 22.81
CA ASN A 185 -25.92 -12.38 24.11
C ASN A 185 -26.40 -11.28 25.09
N GLY A 186 -27.23 -10.36 24.59
CA GLY A 186 -27.76 -9.23 25.37
C GLY A 186 -26.74 -8.14 25.71
N LYS A 187 -25.48 -8.24 25.28
CA LYS A 187 -24.44 -7.23 25.53
C LYS A 187 -24.16 -6.40 24.29
N LYS A 188 -24.07 -5.08 24.46
CA LYS A 188 -23.66 -4.13 23.42
C LYS A 188 -22.18 -4.33 23.08
N VAL A 189 -21.88 -4.36 21.78
CA VAL A 189 -20.52 -4.48 21.24
C VAL A 189 -20.32 -3.44 20.14
N GLY A 190 -19.07 -3.02 19.92
CA GLY A 190 -18.69 -2.19 18.79
C GLY A 190 -18.06 -3.03 17.68
N GLU A 191 -18.42 -2.77 16.43
CA GLU A 191 -17.86 -3.46 15.27
C GLU A 191 -17.22 -2.47 14.30
N VAL A 192 -16.03 -2.82 13.77
CA VAL A 192 -15.46 -2.19 12.58
C VAL A 192 -15.79 -3.06 11.39
N VAL A 193 -16.46 -2.47 10.40
CA VAL A 193 -17.01 -3.16 9.23
C VAL A 193 -16.37 -2.61 7.96
N ILE A 194 -15.85 -3.49 7.11
CA ILE A 194 -15.25 -3.17 5.82
C ILE A 194 -16.07 -3.85 4.72
N ASN A 195 -16.71 -3.07 3.85
CA ASN A 195 -17.58 -3.58 2.79
C ASN A 195 -18.60 -4.62 3.28
N GLY A 196 -19.21 -4.36 4.43
CA GLY A 196 -20.20 -5.25 5.05
C GLY A 196 -19.62 -6.41 5.88
N GLN A 197 -18.31 -6.66 5.84
CA GLN A 197 -17.64 -7.70 6.63
C GLN A 197 -17.13 -7.15 7.96
N VAL A 198 -17.44 -7.82 9.08
CA VAL A 198 -16.94 -7.47 10.41
C VAL A 198 -15.46 -7.86 10.52
N ALA A 199 -14.57 -6.87 10.59
CA ALA A 199 -13.13 -7.08 10.69
C ALA A 199 -12.60 -6.99 12.13
N ILE A 200 -13.20 -6.13 12.96
CA ILE A 200 -12.88 -6.00 14.39
C ILE A 200 -14.20 -6.01 15.16
N ARG A 201 -14.23 -6.74 16.28
CA ARG A 201 -15.34 -6.71 17.23
C ARG A 201 -14.79 -6.45 18.63
N LEU A 202 -15.28 -5.39 19.26
CA LEU A 202 -14.86 -4.87 20.56
C LEU A 202 -15.99 -5.09 21.56
N ARG A 203 -15.69 -5.75 22.68
CA ARG A 203 -16.71 -6.23 23.64
C ARG A 203 -16.62 -5.60 25.02
N THR A 204 -15.48 -4.98 25.34
CA THR A 204 -15.22 -4.40 26.66
C THR A 204 -15.03 -2.88 26.56
N THR A 205 -15.23 -2.19 27.68
CA THR A 205 -14.71 -0.84 27.86
C THR A 205 -13.20 -0.91 28.06
N PHE A 206 -12.46 0.00 27.46
CA PHE A 206 -11.01 0.12 27.64
C PHE A 206 -10.64 1.60 27.61
N ASP A 207 -9.81 2.04 28.56
CA ASP A 207 -9.40 3.45 28.71
C ASP A 207 -10.61 4.40 28.77
N GLY A 208 -11.64 4.02 29.54
CA GLY A 208 -12.89 4.78 29.68
C GLY A 208 -13.82 4.78 28.45
N LEU A 209 -13.39 4.21 27.31
CA LEU A 209 -14.17 4.21 26.08
C LEU A 209 -15.08 2.99 25.97
N PRO A 210 -16.41 3.16 25.81
CA PRO A 210 -17.34 2.05 25.58
C PRO A 210 -17.07 1.36 24.23
N PRO A 211 -17.57 0.12 24.03
CA PRO A 211 -17.29 -0.67 22.84
C PRO A 211 -17.53 0.04 21.50
N LEU A 212 -18.66 0.75 21.35
CA LEU A 212 -18.98 1.50 20.14
C LEU A 212 -17.95 2.59 19.83
N GLN A 213 -17.59 3.41 20.83
CA GLN A 213 -16.62 4.49 20.64
C GLN A 213 -15.23 3.95 20.32
N ARG A 214 -14.83 2.81 20.90
CA ARG A 214 -13.58 2.12 20.52
C ARG A 214 -13.61 1.72 19.03
N ALA A 215 -14.74 1.21 18.54
CA ALA A 215 -14.90 0.83 17.14
C ALA A 215 -14.88 2.04 16.20
N GLU A 216 -15.53 3.15 16.57
CA GLU A 216 -15.50 4.41 15.82
C GLU A 216 -14.07 4.96 15.70
N GLN A 217 -13.33 4.98 16.82
CA GLN A 217 -11.93 5.40 16.80
C GLN A 217 -11.06 4.50 15.94
N ALA A 218 -11.21 3.17 16.05
CA ALA A 218 -10.48 2.22 15.23
C ALA A 218 -10.78 2.39 13.73
N ALA A 219 -12.05 2.54 13.36
CA ALA A 219 -12.48 2.80 11.99
C ALA A 219 -11.90 4.12 11.44
N ALA A 220 -11.95 5.20 12.22
CA ALA A 220 -11.39 6.49 11.83
C ALA A 220 -9.86 6.44 11.66
N ARG A 221 -9.15 5.73 12.55
CA ARG A 221 -7.70 5.53 12.44
C ARG A 221 -7.34 4.70 11.22
N LEU A 222 -8.12 3.66 10.91
CA LEU A 222 -7.92 2.83 9.72
C LEU A 222 -8.13 3.63 8.43
N LYS A 223 -9.19 4.45 8.35
CA LYS A 223 -9.42 5.37 7.21
C LYS A 223 -8.21 6.28 6.97
N ARG A 224 -7.70 6.90 8.03
CA ARG A 224 -6.49 7.74 7.94
C ARG A 224 -5.26 6.95 7.51
N ALA A 225 -5.09 5.73 8.00
CA ALA A 225 -3.96 4.88 7.63
C ALA A 225 -3.97 4.53 6.14
N ILE A 226 -5.13 4.17 5.61
CA ILE A 226 -5.30 3.80 4.19
C ILE A 226 -5.11 5.00 3.26
N ALA A 227 -5.46 6.21 3.72
CA ALA A 227 -5.23 7.43 2.96
C ALA A 227 -3.74 7.84 2.89
N MET A 228 -2.85 7.21 3.67
CA MET A 228 -1.41 7.54 3.62
C MET A 228 -0.73 6.88 2.40
N PRO A 229 0.15 7.61 1.69
CA PRO A 229 0.99 7.02 0.65
C PRO A 229 1.77 5.81 1.17
N GLY A 230 1.80 4.73 0.39
CA GLY A 230 2.54 3.51 0.74
C GLY A 230 1.89 2.63 1.80
N PHE A 231 0.64 2.91 2.20
CA PHE A 231 -0.13 1.95 2.98
C PHE A 231 -0.20 0.59 2.25
N HIS A 232 -0.11 -0.52 2.97
CA HIS A 232 -0.35 -1.83 2.40
C HIS A 232 -1.05 -2.72 3.43
N PRO A 233 -2.05 -3.54 3.06
CA PRO A 233 -2.73 -4.42 4.02
C PRO A 233 -1.75 -5.32 4.80
N SER A 234 -0.72 -5.86 4.15
CA SER A 234 0.30 -6.67 4.85
C SER A 234 1.10 -5.88 5.90
N GLY A 235 1.12 -4.55 5.82
CA GLY A 235 1.72 -3.65 6.81
C GLY A 235 0.90 -3.51 8.10
N ILE A 236 -0.34 -4.02 8.13
CA ILE A 236 -1.09 -4.17 9.38
C ILE A 236 -0.37 -5.23 10.21
N ARG A 237 0.08 -4.91 11.41
CA ARG A 237 0.87 -5.80 12.29
C ARG A 237 0.35 -5.77 13.71
N VAL A 238 0.86 -6.66 14.56
CA VAL A 238 0.58 -6.66 16.00
C VAL A 238 1.84 -6.32 16.79
N GLY A 239 1.71 -5.63 17.91
CA GLY A 239 2.83 -5.28 18.78
C GLY A 239 2.40 -5.19 20.24
N LYS A 240 3.29 -5.57 21.17
CA LYS A 240 3.03 -5.45 22.61
C LYS A 240 3.04 -3.98 23.02
N VAL A 241 2.11 -3.61 23.89
CA VAL A 241 2.01 -2.30 24.55
C VAL A 241 1.73 -2.53 26.04
N THR A 242 1.83 -1.49 26.88
CA THR A 242 1.68 -1.59 28.34
C THR A 242 0.40 -2.35 28.74
N ASP A 243 -0.71 -2.05 28.07
CA ASP A 243 -2.04 -2.53 28.48
C ASP A 243 -2.60 -3.65 27.57
N GLY A 244 -1.74 -4.33 26.81
CA GLY A 244 -2.13 -5.48 25.98
C GLY A 244 -1.38 -5.57 24.66
N VAL A 245 -2.10 -5.94 23.59
CA VAL A 245 -1.52 -6.09 22.25
C VAL A 245 -2.20 -5.16 21.28
N ALA A 246 -1.43 -4.22 20.74
CA ALA A 246 -1.90 -3.26 19.76
C ALA A 246 -1.95 -3.89 18.36
N LEU A 247 -3.04 -3.60 17.67
CA LEU A 247 -3.17 -3.71 16.22
C LEU A 247 -2.66 -2.41 15.60
N ILE A 248 -1.61 -2.49 14.78
CA ILE A 248 -0.86 -1.33 14.28
C ILE A 248 -0.96 -1.30 12.76
N ALA A 249 -1.19 -0.12 12.19
CA ALA A 249 -1.06 0.12 10.76
C ALA A 249 -0.37 1.46 10.52
N SER A 250 0.65 1.46 9.64
CA SER A 250 1.48 2.64 9.35
C SER A 250 1.95 3.35 10.64
N ASP A 251 2.49 2.54 11.56
CA ASP A 251 3.02 2.94 12.88
C ASP A 251 2.02 3.61 13.84
N LYS A 252 0.72 3.54 13.54
CA LYS A 252 -0.35 4.03 14.41
C LYS A 252 -1.16 2.88 14.97
N VAL A 253 -1.48 2.96 16.26
CA VAL A 253 -2.34 1.99 16.95
C VAL A 253 -3.79 2.16 16.47
N LEU A 254 -4.34 1.15 15.81
CA LEU A 254 -5.74 1.09 15.39
C LEU A 254 -6.66 0.71 16.55
N ALA A 255 -6.33 -0.37 17.25
CA ALA A 255 -7.09 -0.92 18.38
C ALA A 255 -6.14 -1.68 19.32
N ILE A 256 -6.53 -1.88 20.58
CA ILE A 256 -5.79 -2.68 21.56
C ILE A 256 -6.66 -3.87 21.95
N ALA A 257 -6.09 -5.08 21.89
CA ALA A 257 -6.65 -6.28 22.47
C ALA A 257 -6.19 -6.35 23.94
N ASP A 258 -7.12 -6.09 24.85
CA ASP A 258 -6.92 -6.12 26.30
C ASP A 258 -7.23 -7.50 26.90
N ALA A 259 -6.67 -7.78 28.07
CA ALA A 259 -6.88 -9.06 28.76
C ALA A 259 -8.36 -9.36 29.05
N PRO A 260 -9.19 -8.43 29.58
CA PRO A 260 -10.61 -8.68 29.80
C PRO A 260 -11.34 -9.13 28.54
N GLN A 261 -11.06 -8.51 27.39
CA GLN A 261 -11.69 -8.89 26.14
C GLN A 261 -11.24 -10.27 25.64
N ALA A 262 -9.96 -10.59 25.80
CA ALA A 262 -9.42 -11.90 25.42
C ALA A 262 -10.00 -13.03 26.28
N THR A 263 -10.14 -12.81 27.60
CA THR A 263 -10.76 -13.77 28.52
C THR A 263 -12.21 -14.08 28.15
N LEU A 264 -13.01 -13.08 27.76
CA LEU A 264 -14.38 -13.29 27.29
C LEU A 264 -14.50 -14.22 26.07
N LEU A 265 -13.40 -14.42 25.33
CA LEU A 265 -13.33 -15.24 24.13
C LEU A 265 -12.47 -16.49 24.33
N ASN A 266 -12.08 -16.82 25.57
CA ASN A 266 -11.20 -17.94 25.90
C ASN A 266 -9.91 -17.95 25.06
N THR A 267 -9.30 -16.76 24.88
CA THR A 267 -8.09 -16.58 24.08
C THR A 267 -7.09 -15.66 24.79
N THR A 268 -5.94 -15.39 24.17
CA THR A 268 -4.97 -14.42 24.66
C THR A 268 -5.06 -13.10 23.88
N PRO A 269 -4.62 -11.96 24.45
CA PRO A 269 -4.50 -10.69 23.74
C PRO A 269 -3.79 -10.80 22.38
N GLU A 270 -2.69 -11.56 22.32
CA GLU A 270 -1.92 -11.77 21.10
C GLU A 270 -2.75 -12.47 20.02
N LYS A 271 -3.39 -13.60 20.38
CA LYS A 271 -4.22 -14.36 19.43
C LYS A 271 -5.42 -13.55 18.96
N LEU A 272 -6.03 -12.75 19.85
CA LEU A 272 -7.14 -11.87 19.49
C LEU A 272 -6.71 -10.78 18.50
N ALA A 273 -5.60 -10.08 18.80
CA ALA A 273 -5.06 -9.04 17.92
C ALA A 273 -4.63 -9.62 16.55
N GLN A 274 -4.03 -10.82 16.53
CA GLN A 274 -3.67 -11.52 15.30
C GLN A 274 -4.92 -11.89 14.48
N GLY A 275 -6.00 -12.32 15.14
CA GLY A 275 -7.29 -12.56 14.51
C GLY A 275 -7.83 -11.30 13.82
N TRP A 276 -7.79 -10.15 14.49
CA TRP A 276 -8.17 -8.86 13.89
C TRP A 276 -7.28 -8.45 12.73
N ALA A 277 -5.95 -8.61 12.85
CA ALA A 277 -5.02 -8.30 11.78
C ALA A 277 -5.30 -9.14 10.53
N SER A 278 -5.52 -10.44 10.70
CA SER A 278 -5.87 -11.36 9.61
C SER A 278 -7.21 -10.97 8.96
N ALA A 279 -8.24 -10.72 9.77
CA ALA A 279 -9.57 -10.33 9.29
C ALA A 279 -9.55 -8.99 8.52
N LEU A 280 -8.82 -7.99 9.02
CA LEU A 280 -8.63 -6.72 8.30
C LEU A 280 -7.92 -6.92 6.96
N ARG A 281 -6.79 -7.64 6.95
CA ARG A 281 -6.03 -7.90 5.72
C ARG A 281 -6.91 -8.58 4.67
N LYS A 282 -7.67 -9.59 5.08
CA LYS A 282 -8.61 -10.30 4.21
C LYS A 282 -9.72 -9.38 3.68
N ALA A 283 -10.35 -8.60 4.55
CA ALA A 283 -11.44 -7.70 4.15
C ALA A 283 -10.96 -6.59 3.21
N LEU A 284 -9.75 -6.06 3.44
CA LEU A 284 -9.11 -5.09 2.55
C LEU A 284 -8.73 -5.69 1.19
N ALA A 285 -8.20 -6.92 1.15
CA ALA A 285 -7.88 -7.60 -0.10
C ALA A 285 -9.14 -8.01 -0.89
N ALA A 286 -10.21 -8.43 -0.21
CA ALA A 286 -11.48 -8.78 -0.86
C ALA A 286 -12.15 -7.54 -1.48
N ALA A 287 -12.03 -6.39 -0.79
CA ALA A 287 -12.51 -5.11 -1.31
C ALA A 287 -11.86 -4.79 -2.66
N THR A 288 -10.57 -5.06 -2.80
CA THR A 288 -9.82 -4.76 -4.01
C THR A 288 -10.00 -5.80 -5.14
N ALA A 289 -10.46 -7.01 -4.81
CA ALA A 289 -10.64 -8.11 -5.78
C ALA A 289 -12.07 -8.22 -6.36
N SER A 290 -13.07 -7.61 -5.74
CA SER A 290 -14.49 -7.70 -6.19
C SER A 290 -14.83 -6.73 -7.33
N GLN A 291 -13.86 -6.41 -8.19
CA GLN A 291 -13.97 -5.53 -9.36
C GLN A 291 -13.40 -6.22 -10.59
#